data_AF-A0A9W6TL88-F1
#
_entry.id   AF-A0A9W6TL88-F1
#
_cell.length_a   1.000
_cell.length_b   1.000
_cell.length_c   1.000
_cell.angle_alpha   90.00
_cell.angle_beta   90.00
_cell.angle_gamma   90.00
#
_symmetry.space_group_name_H-M   'P 1'
#
loop_
_entity.id
_entity.type
_entity.pdbx_description
1 polymer ?
#
loop_
_entity_poly.entity_id
_entity_poly.type
_entity_poly.pdbx_seq_one_letter_code
_entity_poly.pdbx_strand_id
1 'polypeptide(L)'
;MTIKLYANLISQPSRAAEWVMRLKKLDHELALTEFGSSTFTSAEFLELNPNGLIPVLQDGDFALFEGNAIMVYLAEKFGWTDLYPKDIQAHAKVNQYLHWHHTNARLITMKVLVPSKRIKLNEQLAHDAVLVKEAPALMTKLVSLMDKFLVKDYVAETDEPTLADFAAYCEFVQIELMGIYDFDKYPKFSAWMQRMKKVPHHDEIHAPLDEFLSNIGLKTTA
;
A
#
# COMPACT_ATOMS: atom_id res chain seq x y z
N MET A 1 11.87 -24.64 3.02
CA MET A 1 12.20 -23.21 2.84
C MET A 1 10.93 -22.46 3.18
N THR A 2 10.91 -21.79 4.32
CA THR A 2 9.70 -21.18 4.86
C THR A 2 9.76 -19.68 4.59
N ILE A 3 8.85 -19.19 3.75
CA ILE A 3 8.64 -17.75 3.58
C ILE A 3 7.80 -17.28 4.76
N LYS A 4 8.20 -16.17 5.39
CA LYS A 4 7.46 -15.53 6.47
C LYS A 4 7.35 -14.04 6.21
N LEU A 5 6.15 -13.49 6.36
CA LEU A 5 5.88 -12.06 6.24
C LEU A 5 5.44 -11.52 7.59
N TYR A 6 6.22 -10.61 8.16
CA TYR A 6 5.82 -9.79 9.30
C TYR A 6 5.04 -8.57 8.78
N ALA A 7 3.79 -8.42 9.21
CA ALA A 7 2.88 -7.45 8.61
C ALA A 7 1.79 -6.96 9.57
N ASN A 8 1.20 -5.82 9.24
CA ASN A 8 -0.09 -5.39 9.77
C ASN A 8 -0.95 -4.96 8.58
N LEU A 9 -2.13 -5.54 8.40
CA LEU A 9 -2.96 -5.30 7.21
C LEU A 9 -3.71 -3.95 7.23
N ILE A 10 -3.52 -3.12 8.24
CA ILE A 10 -3.86 -1.69 8.15
C ILE A 10 -2.80 -0.95 7.30
N SER A 11 -1.53 -1.36 7.38
CA SER A 11 -0.40 -0.75 6.66
C SER A 11 -0.46 -1.01 5.15
N GLN A 12 -0.33 0.05 4.34
CA GLN A 12 -0.30 -0.05 2.88
C GLN A 12 0.75 -1.01 2.32
N PRO A 13 2.06 -0.84 2.62
CA PRO A 13 3.08 -1.71 2.03
C PRO A 13 2.92 -3.16 2.46
N SER A 14 2.39 -3.42 3.66
CA SER A 14 2.05 -4.77 4.12
C SER A 14 0.89 -5.36 3.32
N ARG A 15 -0.20 -4.60 3.12
CA ARG A 15 -1.31 -5.03 2.26
C ARG A 15 -0.85 -5.32 0.84
N ALA A 16 -0.03 -4.46 0.24
CA ALA A 16 0.46 -4.66 -1.12
C ALA A 16 1.28 -5.95 -1.23
N ALA A 17 2.24 -6.18 -0.33
CA ALA A 17 3.05 -7.39 -0.32
C ALA A 17 2.22 -8.66 -0.06
N GLU A 18 1.36 -8.66 0.95
CA GLU A 18 0.48 -9.79 1.25
C GLU A 18 -0.47 -10.09 0.09
N TRP A 19 -1.02 -9.05 -0.54
CA TRP A 19 -1.97 -9.21 -1.63
C TRP A 19 -1.35 -9.90 -2.84
N VAL A 20 -0.14 -9.50 -3.24
CA VAL A 20 0.55 -10.17 -4.35
C VAL A 20 0.92 -11.61 -3.97
N MET A 21 1.29 -11.88 -2.72
CA MET A 21 1.59 -13.25 -2.25
C MET A 21 0.35 -14.15 -2.33
N ARG A 22 -0.82 -13.68 -1.88
CA ARG A 22 -2.09 -14.41 -2.01
C ARG A 22 -2.52 -14.61 -3.45
N LEU A 23 -2.44 -13.56 -4.26
CA LEU A 23 -2.80 -13.61 -5.69
C LEU A 23 -1.99 -14.68 -6.43
N LYS A 24 -0.70 -14.80 -6.09
CA LYS A 24 0.21 -15.80 -6.66
C LYS A 24 0.17 -17.15 -5.95
N LYS A 25 -0.73 -17.31 -4.96
CA LYS A 25 -0.92 -18.53 -4.16
C LYS A 25 0.38 -19.03 -3.54
N LEU A 26 1.24 -18.10 -3.12
CA LEU A 26 2.48 -18.43 -2.44
C LEU A 26 2.18 -18.90 -1.01
N ASP A 27 2.59 -20.12 -0.69
CA ASP A 27 2.55 -20.63 0.68
C ASP A 27 3.57 -19.89 1.55
N HIS A 28 3.12 -19.33 2.67
CA HIS A 28 3.93 -18.54 3.58
C HIS A 28 3.27 -18.41 4.96
N GLU A 29 4.08 -18.13 5.98
CA GLU A 29 3.60 -17.74 7.30
C GLU A 29 3.33 -16.22 7.33
N LEU A 30 2.09 -15.82 7.62
CA LEU A 30 1.76 -14.42 7.89
C LEU A 30 1.82 -14.16 9.40
N ALA A 31 2.90 -13.53 9.87
CA ALA A 31 3.05 -13.09 11.24
C ALA A 31 2.47 -11.68 11.42
N LEU A 32 1.21 -11.62 11.85
CA LEU A 32 0.54 -10.36 12.14
C LEU A 32 1.15 -9.69 13.39
N THR A 33 1.54 -8.42 13.25
CA THR A 33 2.12 -7.60 14.32
C THR A 33 1.25 -6.39 14.57
N GLU A 34 0.99 -6.06 15.83
CA GLU A 34 0.19 -4.87 16.20
C GLU A 34 1.04 -3.60 16.25
N PHE A 35 0.45 -2.47 15.84
CA PHE A 35 1.11 -1.17 15.95
C PHE A 35 1.42 -0.84 17.42
N GLY A 36 2.66 -0.42 17.69
CA GLY A 36 3.11 -0.11 19.05
C GLY A 36 3.40 -1.34 19.93
N SER A 37 3.33 -2.55 19.36
CA SER A 37 3.77 -3.75 20.08
C SER A 37 5.27 -3.73 20.36
N SER A 38 5.69 -4.41 21.44
CA SER A 38 7.10 -4.53 21.82
C SER A 38 7.94 -5.29 20.78
N THR A 39 7.30 -6.04 19.88
CA THR A 39 7.95 -6.74 18.77
C THR A 39 8.85 -5.80 17.96
N PHE A 40 8.39 -4.58 17.64
CA PHE A 40 9.17 -3.64 16.82
C PHE A 40 10.43 -3.11 17.51
N THR A 41 10.55 -3.31 18.81
CA THR A 41 11.71 -2.91 19.63
C THR A 41 12.53 -4.10 20.15
N SER A 42 12.12 -5.33 19.83
CA SER A 42 12.84 -6.53 20.27
C SER A 42 14.16 -6.65 19.52
N ALA A 43 15.19 -7.19 20.17
CA ALA A 43 16.50 -7.38 19.55
C ALA A 43 16.38 -8.27 18.30
N GLU A 44 15.57 -9.32 18.39
CA GLU A 44 15.34 -10.29 17.31
C GLU A 44 14.69 -9.63 16.08
N PHE A 45 13.72 -8.73 16.28
CA PHE A 45 13.09 -8.04 15.15
C PHE A 45 14.00 -6.97 14.56
N LEU A 46 14.78 -6.28 15.40
CA LEU A 46 15.72 -5.25 14.94
C LEU A 46 16.91 -5.85 14.17
N GLU A 47 17.26 -7.11 14.40
CA GLU A 47 18.19 -7.87 13.55
C GLU A 47 17.64 -8.07 12.14
N LEU A 48 16.31 -8.21 11.97
CA LEU A 48 15.66 -8.35 10.66
C LEU A 48 15.44 -6.99 9.98
N ASN A 49 15.01 -5.98 10.75
CA ASN A 49 14.81 -4.62 10.26
C ASN A 49 15.22 -3.59 11.34
N PRO A 50 16.36 -2.90 11.19
CA PRO A 50 16.84 -1.95 12.18
C PRO A 50 15.96 -0.70 12.32
N ASN A 51 15.02 -0.47 11.39
CA ASN A 51 14.06 0.63 11.50
C ASN A 51 12.90 0.31 12.46
N GLY A 52 12.69 -0.97 12.83
CA GLY A 52 11.55 -1.39 13.64
C GLY A 52 10.21 -1.18 12.92
N LEU A 53 10.16 -1.38 11.60
CA LEU A 53 8.98 -1.16 10.77
C LEU A 53 8.54 -2.41 10.02
N ILE A 54 7.30 -2.41 9.53
CA ILE A 54 6.71 -3.45 8.69
C ILE A 54 6.35 -2.90 7.30
N PRO A 55 6.29 -3.75 6.25
CA PRO A 55 6.54 -5.20 6.26
C PRO A 55 8.01 -5.61 6.34
N VAL A 56 8.25 -6.84 6.80
CA VAL A 56 9.53 -7.55 6.72
C VAL A 56 9.29 -8.95 6.17
N LEU A 57 10.03 -9.33 5.14
CA LEU A 57 10.07 -10.68 4.59
C LEU A 57 11.26 -11.43 5.20
N GLN A 58 11.04 -12.66 5.62
CA GLN A 58 12.07 -13.61 5.96
C GLN A 58 11.96 -14.84 5.04
N ASP A 59 13.10 -15.24 4.49
CA ASP A 59 13.25 -16.33 3.52
C ASP A 59 14.44 -17.20 3.95
N GLY A 60 14.16 -18.13 4.87
CA GLY A 60 15.22 -18.82 5.62
C GLY A 60 16.05 -17.83 6.45
N ASP A 61 17.34 -17.77 6.17
CA ASP A 61 18.29 -16.87 6.86
C ASP A 61 18.35 -15.47 6.21
N PHE A 62 17.71 -15.28 5.05
CA PHE A 62 17.66 -13.99 4.38
C PHE A 62 16.48 -13.17 4.90
N ALA A 63 16.72 -11.89 5.21
CA ALA A 63 15.69 -10.94 5.60
C ALA A 63 15.71 -9.71 4.70
N LEU A 64 14.53 -9.18 4.39
CA LEU A 64 14.35 -8.01 3.54
C LEU A 64 13.19 -7.15 4.07
N PHE A 65 13.42 -5.86 4.22
CA PHE A 65 12.39 -4.86 4.51
C PHE A 65 12.21 -3.91 3.32
N GLU A 66 11.23 -3.01 3.40
CA GLU A 66 10.65 -2.22 2.30
C GLU A 66 9.66 -3.03 1.43
N GLY A 67 8.37 -2.64 1.47
CA GLY A 67 7.30 -3.37 0.76
C GLY A 67 7.53 -3.48 -0.74
N ASN A 68 7.99 -2.41 -1.40
CA ASN A 68 8.29 -2.43 -2.83
C ASN A 68 9.47 -3.38 -3.16
N ALA A 69 10.51 -3.41 -2.32
CA ALA A 69 11.65 -4.32 -2.48
C ALA A 69 11.24 -5.78 -2.27
N ILE A 70 10.42 -6.05 -1.25
CA ILE A 70 9.85 -7.38 -0.97
C ILE A 70 9.07 -7.88 -2.19
N MET A 71 8.17 -7.06 -2.75
CA MET A 71 7.37 -7.44 -3.91
C MET A 71 8.24 -7.76 -5.15
N VAL A 72 9.26 -6.95 -5.41
CA VAL A 72 10.21 -7.18 -6.52
C VAL A 72 11.00 -8.46 -6.30
N TYR A 73 11.55 -8.66 -5.10
CA TYR A 73 12.29 -9.88 -4.73
C TYR A 73 11.46 -11.14 -4.95
N LEU A 74 10.21 -11.15 -4.48
CA LEU A 74 9.31 -12.29 -4.65
C LEU A 74 8.98 -12.53 -6.13
N ALA A 75 8.71 -11.47 -6.89
CA ALA A 75 8.43 -11.60 -8.31
C ALA A 75 9.62 -12.15 -9.10
N GLU A 76 10.84 -11.73 -8.79
CA GLU A 76 12.06 -12.27 -9.41
C GLU A 76 12.34 -13.70 -8.97
N LYS A 77 12.25 -14.00 -7.67
CA LYS A 77 12.52 -15.33 -7.11
C LYS A 77 11.59 -16.40 -7.68
N PHE A 78 10.30 -16.08 -7.81
CA PHE A 78 9.27 -17.03 -8.25
C PHE A 78 8.85 -16.85 -9.72
N GLY A 79 9.48 -15.93 -10.46
CA GLY A 79 9.23 -15.72 -11.88
C GLY A 79 7.84 -15.18 -12.22
N TRP A 80 7.31 -14.26 -11.40
CA TRP A 80 6.00 -13.63 -11.60
C TRP A 80 6.06 -12.54 -12.67
N THR A 81 6.35 -12.92 -13.91
CA THR A 81 6.53 -12.00 -15.04
C THR A 81 5.24 -11.31 -15.49
N ASP A 82 4.09 -11.80 -15.01
CA ASP A 82 2.79 -11.15 -15.18
C ASP A 82 2.67 -9.88 -14.33
N LEU A 83 3.18 -9.90 -13.09
CA LEU A 83 3.17 -8.74 -12.19
C LEU A 83 4.41 -7.85 -12.34
N TYR A 84 5.54 -8.44 -12.75
CA TYR A 84 6.81 -7.75 -12.96
C TYR A 84 7.41 -8.13 -14.32
N PRO A 85 7.01 -7.43 -15.40
CA PRO A 85 7.40 -7.76 -16.77
C PRO A 85 8.92 -7.75 -16.99
N LYS A 86 9.38 -8.57 -17.94
CA LYS A 86 10.79 -8.61 -18.38
C LYS A 86 11.08 -7.73 -19.59
N ASP A 87 10.05 -7.26 -20.30
CA ASP A 87 10.23 -6.25 -21.34
C ASP A 87 10.87 -5.00 -20.71
N ILE A 88 11.95 -4.51 -21.31
CA ILE A 88 12.79 -3.48 -20.70
C ILE A 88 12.03 -2.18 -20.45
N GLN A 89 11.07 -1.83 -21.31
CA GLN A 89 10.31 -0.59 -21.17
C GLN A 89 9.22 -0.74 -20.12
N ALA A 90 8.43 -1.81 -20.16
CA ALA A 90 7.42 -2.09 -19.14
C ALA A 90 8.04 -2.23 -17.74
N HIS A 91 9.15 -2.96 -17.63
CA HIS A 91 9.93 -3.11 -16.41
C HIS A 91 10.40 -1.75 -15.86
N ALA A 92 10.96 -0.91 -16.72
CA ALA A 92 11.39 0.44 -16.33
C ALA A 92 10.22 1.31 -15.87
N LYS A 93 9.03 1.14 -16.43
CA LYS A 93 7.83 1.88 -16.01
C LYS A 93 7.28 1.42 -14.66
N VAL A 94 7.31 0.11 -14.37
CA VAL A 94 6.99 -0.40 -13.03
C VAL A 94 7.94 0.23 -12.01
N ASN A 95 9.25 0.18 -12.28
CA ASN A 95 10.26 0.74 -11.38
C ASN A 95 10.12 2.27 -11.24
N GLN A 96 9.81 2.99 -12.33
CA GLN A 96 9.54 4.43 -12.28
C GLN A 96 8.46 4.74 -11.25
N TYR A 97 7.34 4.01 -11.27
CA TYR A 97 6.26 4.24 -10.32
C TYR A 97 6.67 3.85 -8.89
N LEU A 98 7.25 2.66 -8.69
CA LEU A 98 7.66 2.19 -7.36
C LEU A 98 8.64 3.16 -6.69
N HIS A 99 9.60 3.71 -7.44
CA HIS A 99 10.53 4.71 -6.92
C HIS A 99 9.87 6.07 -6.66
N TRP A 100 9.00 6.54 -7.57
CA TRP A 100 8.26 7.78 -7.40
C TRP A 100 7.31 7.71 -6.18
N HIS A 101 6.68 6.55 -5.96
CA HIS A 101 5.69 6.31 -4.90
C HIS A 101 6.20 6.67 -3.50
N HIS A 102 7.45 6.32 -3.17
CA HIS A 102 8.03 6.49 -1.83
C HIS A 102 7.94 7.91 -1.26
N THR A 103 8.06 8.94 -2.12
CA THR A 103 8.03 10.35 -1.70
C THR A 103 6.78 11.10 -2.17
N ASN A 104 5.81 10.36 -2.74
CA ASN A 104 4.57 10.92 -3.27
C ASN A 104 3.35 10.21 -2.68
N ALA A 105 2.80 9.21 -3.37
CA ALA A 105 1.58 8.53 -2.94
C ALA A 105 1.73 7.88 -1.55
N ARG A 106 2.92 7.37 -1.19
CA ARG A 106 3.17 6.78 0.13
C ARG A 106 2.95 7.76 1.30
N LEU A 107 3.05 9.06 1.05
CA LEU A 107 2.86 10.10 2.06
C LEU A 107 1.39 10.32 2.43
N ILE A 108 0.43 9.71 1.71
CA ILE A 108 -1.00 9.82 2.02
C ILE A 108 -1.27 9.50 3.48
N THR A 109 -0.78 8.38 4.01
CA THR A 109 -1.02 8.02 5.42
C THR A 109 -0.48 9.05 6.40
N MET A 110 0.76 9.50 6.21
CA MET A 110 1.39 10.46 7.13
C MET A 110 0.81 11.86 7.02
N LYS A 111 0.21 12.23 5.88
CA LYS A 111 -0.41 13.54 5.66
C LYS A 111 -1.92 13.55 5.86
N VAL A 112 -2.57 12.40 5.89
CA VAL A 112 -4.04 12.32 5.94
C VAL A 112 -4.51 11.42 7.07
N LEU A 113 -4.28 10.10 6.99
CA LEU A 113 -4.82 9.16 7.97
C LEU A 113 -4.29 9.41 9.40
N VAL A 114 -2.97 9.53 9.56
CA VAL A 114 -2.34 9.70 10.88
C VAL A 114 -2.78 11.00 11.55
N PRO A 115 -2.73 12.18 10.88
CA PRO A 115 -3.30 13.42 11.43
C PRO A 115 -4.79 13.33 11.75
N SER A 116 -5.59 12.72 10.85
CA SER A 116 -7.05 12.57 11.06
C SER A 116 -7.35 11.70 12.28
N LYS A 117 -6.63 10.59 12.44
CA LYS A 117 -6.71 9.71 13.62
C LYS A 117 -6.38 10.49 14.88
N ARG A 118 -5.25 11.20 14.92
CA ARG A 118 -4.84 11.97 16.11
C ARG A 118 -5.88 13.01 16.49
N ILE A 119 -6.42 13.77 15.53
CA ILE A 119 -7.51 14.73 15.79
C ILE A 119 -8.74 14.02 16.35
N LYS A 120 -9.16 12.92 15.72
CA LYS A 120 -10.36 12.17 16.14
C LYS A 120 -10.24 11.61 17.56
N LEU A 121 -9.03 11.22 17.97
CA LEU A 121 -8.74 10.69 19.31
C LEU A 121 -8.33 11.78 20.32
N ASN A 122 -8.38 13.07 19.96
CA ASN A 122 -7.90 14.20 20.78
C ASN A 122 -6.40 14.14 21.15
N GLU A 123 -5.57 13.56 20.27
CA GLU A 123 -4.11 13.43 20.38
C GLU A 123 -3.35 14.34 19.39
N GLN A 124 -4.01 15.38 18.89
CA GLN A 124 -3.50 16.21 17.80
C GLN A 124 -2.21 16.98 18.13
N LEU A 125 -1.29 16.98 17.17
CA LEU A 125 -0.10 17.82 17.16
C LEU A 125 -0.41 19.17 16.49
N ALA A 126 0.45 20.17 16.74
CA ALA A 126 0.25 21.55 16.25
C ALA A 126 0.02 21.66 14.73
N HIS A 127 0.58 20.74 13.94
CA HIS A 127 0.50 20.76 12.48
C HIS A 127 -0.60 19.85 11.89
N ASP A 128 -1.29 19.05 12.70
CA ASP A 128 -2.27 18.06 12.19
C ASP A 128 -3.45 18.73 11.50
N ALA A 129 -3.98 19.82 12.07
CA ALA A 129 -5.10 20.55 11.49
C ALA A 129 -4.76 21.14 10.11
N VAL A 130 -3.51 21.55 9.90
CA VAL A 130 -3.03 22.05 8.60
C VAL A 130 -3.00 20.91 7.59
N LEU A 131 -2.41 19.77 7.96
CA LEU A 131 -2.32 18.60 7.08
C LEU A 131 -3.69 18.09 6.65
N VAL A 132 -4.64 17.97 7.57
CA VAL A 132 -6.02 17.53 7.23
C VAL A 132 -6.72 18.54 6.34
N LYS A 133 -6.54 19.84 6.57
CA LYS A 133 -7.08 20.90 5.70
C LYS A 133 -6.50 20.85 4.28
N GLU A 134 -5.24 20.46 4.13
CA GLU A 134 -4.55 20.35 2.84
C GLU A 134 -4.81 19.01 2.11
N ALA A 135 -5.41 18.02 2.79
CA ALA A 135 -5.64 16.69 2.24
C ALA A 135 -6.38 16.71 0.88
N PRO A 136 -7.45 17.50 0.66
CA PRO A 136 -8.10 17.55 -0.65
C PRO A 136 -7.18 18.04 -1.78
N ALA A 137 -6.32 19.03 -1.51
CA ALA A 137 -5.37 19.54 -2.49
C ALA A 137 -4.26 18.51 -2.80
N LEU A 138 -3.78 17.79 -1.78
CA LEU A 138 -2.88 16.67 -1.96
C LEU A 138 -3.50 15.59 -2.84
N MET A 139 -4.75 15.21 -2.58
CA MET A 139 -5.46 14.20 -3.37
C MET A 139 -5.67 14.63 -4.81
N THR A 140 -6.10 15.87 -5.06
CA THR A 140 -6.22 16.42 -6.43
C THR A 140 -4.89 16.32 -7.18
N LYS A 141 -3.78 16.69 -6.53
CA LYS A 141 -2.44 16.60 -7.13
C LYS A 141 -2.08 15.15 -7.46
N LEU A 142 -2.26 14.22 -6.52
CA LEU A 142 -1.87 12.83 -6.68
C LEU A 142 -2.72 12.11 -7.73
N VAL A 143 -4.03 12.31 -7.75
CA VAL A 143 -4.92 11.74 -8.78
C VAL A 143 -4.57 12.28 -10.17
N SER A 144 -4.27 13.58 -10.28
CA SER A 144 -3.81 14.18 -11.55
C SER A 144 -2.49 13.59 -12.06
N LEU A 145 -1.59 13.20 -11.14
CA LEU A 145 -0.34 12.51 -11.49
C LEU A 145 -0.58 11.05 -11.86
N MET A 146 -1.49 10.36 -11.15
CA MET A 146 -1.92 9.00 -11.50
C MET A 146 -2.49 8.92 -12.92
N ASP A 147 -3.27 9.91 -13.35
CA ASP A 147 -3.76 9.98 -14.73
C ASP A 147 -2.65 9.95 -15.79
N LYS A 148 -1.43 10.38 -15.45
CA LYS A 148 -0.24 10.29 -16.31
C LYS A 148 0.42 8.91 -16.29
N PHE A 149 0.34 8.19 -15.18
CA PHE A 149 0.85 6.82 -15.05
C PHE A 149 -0.08 5.79 -15.69
N LEU A 150 -1.39 6.04 -15.66
CA LEU A 150 -2.41 5.15 -16.20
C LEU A 150 -2.50 5.27 -17.74
N VAL A 151 -1.45 5.01 -18.51
CA VAL A 151 -1.52 5.25 -19.98
C VAL A 151 -2.54 4.33 -20.66
N LYS A 152 -2.53 3.04 -20.32
CA LYS A 152 -3.56 2.06 -20.67
C LYS A 152 -4.54 1.90 -19.49
N ASP A 153 -4.93 0.66 -19.18
CA ASP A 153 -5.81 0.34 -18.06
C ASP A 153 -5.08 0.27 -16.71
N TYR A 154 -3.76 0.07 -16.73
CA TYR A 154 -2.93 -0.10 -15.54
C TYR A 154 -1.68 0.77 -15.57
N VAL A 155 -1.02 0.85 -14.43
CA VAL A 155 0.31 1.46 -14.31
C VAL A 155 1.30 0.62 -15.13
N ALA A 156 2.26 1.28 -15.78
CA ALA A 156 3.28 0.67 -16.65
C ALA A 156 2.84 0.24 -18.05
N GLU A 157 1.71 0.79 -18.54
CA GLU A 157 1.28 0.63 -19.95
C GLU A 157 0.94 -0.82 -20.32
N THR A 158 0.53 -1.61 -19.32
CA THR A 158 0.12 -3.01 -19.45
C THR A 158 -1.41 -3.14 -19.52
N ASP A 159 -1.86 -4.32 -19.95
CA ASP A 159 -3.28 -4.68 -20.00
C ASP A 159 -3.75 -5.43 -18.73
N GLU A 160 -2.82 -5.72 -17.82
CA GLU A 160 -3.05 -6.40 -16.53
C GLU A 160 -2.30 -5.65 -15.40
N PRO A 161 -2.73 -5.75 -14.14
CA PRO A 161 -2.10 -5.03 -13.04
C PRO A 161 -0.68 -5.54 -12.76
N THR A 162 0.23 -4.60 -12.49
CA THR A 162 1.62 -4.87 -12.11
C THR A 162 1.86 -4.58 -10.64
N LEU A 163 3.06 -4.88 -10.12
CA LEU A 163 3.45 -4.51 -8.74
C LEU A 163 3.21 -3.02 -8.43
N ALA A 164 3.35 -2.14 -9.44
CA ALA A 164 3.08 -0.72 -9.29
C ALA A 164 1.62 -0.42 -8.96
N ASP A 165 0.67 -1.15 -9.55
CA ASP A 165 -0.76 -1.00 -9.28
C ASP A 165 -1.12 -1.41 -7.85
N PHE A 166 -0.54 -2.51 -7.34
CA PHE A 166 -0.75 -2.94 -5.94
C PHE A 166 -0.21 -1.91 -4.95
N ALA A 167 1.01 -1.39 -5.20
CA ALA A 167 1.59 -0.32 -4.39
C ALA A 167 0.73 0.96 -4.42
N ALA A 168 0.24 1.35 -5.60
CA ALA A 168 -0.61 2.51 -5.78
C ALA A 168 -1.95 2.36 -5.06
N TYR A 169 -2.66 1.26 -5.36
CA TYR A 169 -4.03 1.05 -4.97
C TYR A 169 -4.21 1.07 -3.46
N CYS A 170 -3.31 0.41 -2.72
CA CYS A 170 -3.39 0.36 -1.26
C CYS A 170 -3.34 1.75 -0.60
N GLU A 171 -2.71 2.74 -1.24
CA GLU A 171 -2.72 4.15 -0.79
C GLU A 171 -4.08 4.83 -1.02
N PHE A 172 -4.65 4.67 -2.22
CA PHE A 172 -5.85 5.39 -2.64
C PHE A 172 -7.15 4.78 -2.09
N VAL A 173 -7.23 3.45 -2.00
CA VAL A 173 -8.38 2.77 -1.40
C VAL A 173 -8.59 3.17 0.06
N GLN A 174 -7.51 3.51 0.78
CA GLN A 174 -7.65 4.04 2.14
C GLN A 174 -8.46 5.34 2.17
N ILE A 175 -8.23 6.24 1.21
CA ILE A 175 -8.96 7.50 1.11
C ILE A 175 -10.42 7.26 0.69
N GLU A 176 -10.64 6.31 -0.21
CA GLU A 176 -11.98 5.90 -0.60
C GLU A 176 -12.78 5.33 0.59
N LEU A 177 -12.18 4.42 1.37
CA LEU A 177 -12.82 3.83 2.55
C LEU A 177 -13.10 4.86 3.65
N MET A 178 -12.27 5.91 3.77
CA MET A 178 -12.52 7.04 4.67
C MET A 178 -13.69 7.93 4.18
N GLY A 179 -14.00 7.92 2.88
CA GLY A 179 -15.09 8.71 2.28
C GLY A 179 -14.81 10.21 2.18
N ILE A 180 -13.56 10.64 2.36
CA ILE A 180 -13.19 12.07 2.48
C ILE A 180 -12.83 12.74 1.15
N TYR A 181 -12.86 12.00 0.04
CA TYR A 181 -12.53 12.53 -1.28
C TYR A 181 -13.37 11.86 -2.37
N ASP A 182 -13.95 12.68 -3.24
CA ASP A 182 -14.78 12.23 -4.35
C ASP A 182 -13.91 11.95 -5.58
N PHE A 183 -13.67 10.66 -5.83
CA PHE A 183 -12.92 10.21 -6.99
C PHE A 183 -13.73 10.23 -8.30
N ASP A 184 -15.07 10.27 -8.26
CA ASP A 184 -15.93 10.18 -9.46
C ASP A 184 -15.70 11.32 -10.45
N LYS A 185 -15.10 12.42 -9.99
CA LYS A 185 -14.63 13.54 -10.82
C LYS A 185 -13.49 13.18 -11.77
N TYR A 186 -12.86 12.03 -11.58
CA TYR A 186 -11.69 11.57 -12.33
C TYR A 186 -11.98 10.23 -13.01
N PRO A 187 -12.70 10.21 -14.15
CA PRO A 187 -13.28 8.99 -14.70
C PRO A 187 -12.25 7.91 -15.02
N LYS A 188 -11.05 8.30 -15.48
CA LYS A 188 -9.94 7.39 -15.78
C LYS A 188 -9.39 6.72 -14.52
N PHE A 189 -9.14 7.51 -13.48
CA PHE A 189 -8.69 7.04 -12.19
C PHE A 189 -9.75 6.17 -11.50
N SER A 190 -11.02 6.59 -11.51
CA SER A 190 -12.12 5.78 -10.97
C SER A 190 -12.27 4.46 -11.70
N ALA A 191 -12.16 4.44 -13.04
CA ALA A 191 -12.18 3.20 -13.80
C ALA A 191 -11.04 2.23 -13.37
N TRP A 192 -9.84 2.76 -13.11
CA TRP A 192 -8.73 1.97 -12.57
C TRP A 192 -9.01 1.44 -11.16
N MET A 193 -9.51 2.28 -10.25
CA MET A 193 -9.93 1.84 -8.91
C MET A 193 -10.96 0.69 -8.99
N GLN A 194 -11.95 0.82 -9.88
CA GLN A 194 -12.99 -0.20 -10.09
C GLN A 194 -12.44 -1.49 -10.71
N ARG A 195 -11.41 -1.43 -11.56
CA ARG A 195 -10.69 -2.63 -12.04
C ARG A 195 -9.95 -3.32 -10.90
N MET A 196 -9.22 -2.56 -10.07
CA MET A 196 -8.46 -3.11 -8.95
C MET A 196 -9.35 -3.78 -7.90
N LYS A 197 -10.57 -3.27 -7.66
CA LYS A 197 -11.58 -3.95 -6.80
C LYS A 197 -11.97 -5.35 -7.26
N LYS A 198 -11.81 -5.65 -8.55
CA LYS A 198 -12.15 -6.96 -9.13
C LYS A 198 -10.98 -7.96 -9.05
N VAL A 199 -9.80 -7.51 -8.64
CA VAL A 199 -8.63 -8.40 -8.48
C VAL A 199 -8.90 -9.36 -7.31
N PRO A 200 -8.63 -10.68 -7.44
CA PRO A 200 -8.86 -11.65 -6.38
C PRO A 200 -8.24 -11.24 -5.04
N HIS A 201 -8.86 -11.66 -3.93
CA HIS A 201 -8.48 -11.34 -2.54
C HIS A 201 -8.62 -9.85 -2.14
N HIS A 202 -9.16 -8.99 -3.01
CA HIS A 202 -9.33 -7.57 -2.70
C HIS A 202 -10.01 -7.33 -1.34
N ASP A 203 -11.21 -7.86 -1.14
CA ASP A 203 -12.01 -7.56 0.06
C ASP A 203 -11.34 -8.09 1.35
N GLU A 204 -10.79 -9.31 1.30
CA GLU A 204 -10.08 -9.93 2.43
C GLU A 204 -8.85 -9.11 2.87
N ILE A 205 -8.07 -8.59 1.91
CA ILE A 205 -6.86 -7.79 2.17
C ILE A 205 -7.21 -6.45 2.81
N HIS A 206 -8.37 -5.88 2.44
CA HIS A 206 -8.76 -4.53 2.84
C HIS A 206 -9.68 -4.51 4.07
N ALA A 207 -10.28 -5.65 4.44
CA ALA A 207 -11.17 -5.76 5.59
C ALA A 207 -10.56 -5.26 6.91
N PRO A 208 -9.29 -5.56 7.28
CA PRO A 208 -8.71 -5.06 8.53
C PRO A 208 -8.59 -3.53 8.57
N LEU A 209 -8.28 -2.89 7.44
CA LEU A 209 -8.28 -1.44 7.35
C LEU A 209 -9.70 -0.88 7.48
N ASP A 210 -10.67 -1.48 6.79
CA ASP A 210 -12.06 -1.01 6.82
C ASP A 210 -12.66 -1.09 8.24
N GLU A 211 -12.41 -2.19 8.93
CA GLU A 211 -12.79 -2.38 10.33
C GLU A 211 -12.08 -1.36 11.23
N PHE A 212 -10.77 -1.18 11.07
CA PHE A 212 -10.02 -0.19 11.83
C PHE A 212 -10.59 1.22 11.67
N LEU A 213 -10.84 1.68 10.43
CA LEU A 213 -11.41 2.99 10.14
C LEU A 213 -12.82 3.16 10.73
N SER A 214 -13.63 2.09 10.70
CA SER A 214 -14.95 2.06 11.33
C SER A 214 -14.85 2.24 12.85
N ASN A 215 -13.97 1.47 13.50
CA ASN A 215 -13.79 1.46 14.95
C ASN A 215 -13.31 2.82 15.50
N ILE A 216 -12.47 3.53 14.75
CA ILE A 216 -12.01 4.87 15.15
C ILE A 216 -12.91 6.00 14.63
N GLY A 217 -14.00 5.68 13.92
CA GLY A 217 -14.97 6.66 13.41
C GLY A 217 -14.38 7.62 12.38
N LEU A 218 -13.50 7.12 11.51
CA LEU A 218 -12.92 7.86 10.38
C LEU A 218 -13.56 7.55 9.02
N LYS A 219 -14.59 6.68 8.98
CA LYS A 219 -15.46 6.58 7.81
C LYS A 219 -16.49 7.70 7.87
N THR A 220 -16.53 8.55 6.87
CA THR A 220 -17.67 9.45 6.68
C THR A 220 -18.80 8.65 6.07
N THR A 221 -19.97 8.66 6.71
CA THR A 221 -21.22 8.34 6.01
C THR A 221 -21.39 9.38 4.90
N ALA A 222 -21.29 8.93 3.65
CA ALA A 222 -21.76 9.72 2.51
C ALA A 222 -23.24 10.08 2.70
#